data_AF-A0A5C3KEE8-F1
#
_entry.id   AF-A0A5C3KEE8-F1
#
_cell.length_a   1.000
_cell.length_b   1.000
_cell.length_c   1.000
_cell.angle_alpha   90.00
_cell.angle_beta   90.00
_cell.angle_gamma   90.00
#
_symmetry.space_group_name_H-M   'P 1'
#
loop_
_entity.id
_entity.type
_entity.pdbx_description
1 polymer ?
#
loop_
_entity_poly.entity_id
_entity_poly.type
_entity_poly.pdbx_seq_one_letter_code
_entity_poly.pdbx_strand_id
1 'polypeptide(L)'
;MTVVIMYLKSRGKNGNHSAITDTLAISAVSYLSIQIYKHSMAGLFNSITDITVILNTFQFSHLHSIHLLMVLLASAVVIQGQGNVTLSWEFSRIFASLQREVPQLGLSVKAFNAWSK
;
A
#
# COMPACT_ATOMS: atom_id res chain seq x y z
N MET A 1 -7.13 5.79 -6.80
CA MET A 1 -8.12 5.43 -5.78
C MET A 1 -7.93 3.98 -5.45
N THR A 2 -7.27 3.74 -4.32
CA THR A 2 -6.95 2.40 -3.86
C THR A 2 -8.22 1.80 -3.29
N VAL A 3 -8.75 0.76 -3.92
CA VAL A 3 -9.78 -0.07 -3.29
C VAL A 3 -9.06 -0.87 -2.20
N VAL A 4 -9.22 -0.44 -0.96
CA VAL A 4 -8.69 -1.15 0.21
C VAL A 4 -9.75 -2.15 0.63
N ILE A 5 -9.50 -3.43 0.39
CA ILE A 5 -10.37 -4.50 0.90
C ILE A 5 -9.79 -4.88 2.28
N MET A 6 -10.55 -4.66 3.35
CA MET A 6 -10.05 -4.83 4.71
C MET A 6 -10.33 -6.24 5.23
N TYR A 7 -9.37 -6.84 5.95
CA TYR A 7 -9.49 -8.21 6.47
C TYR A 7 -9.28 -8.21 7.98
N LEU A 8 -10.39 -8.39 8.72
CA LEU A 8 -10.37 -8.50 10.17
C LEU A 8 -10.17 -9.95 10.60
N LYS A 9 -9.40 -10.17 11.67
CA LYS A 9 -9.56 -11.36 12.50
C LYS A 9 -10.77 -11.17 13.42
N SER A 10 -11.95 -11.57 12.97
CA SER A 10 -13.10 -11.68 13.87
C SER A 10 -12.99 -13.00 14.65
N ARG A 11 -12.94 -12.91 15.99
CA ARG A 11 -12.81 -13.98 17.02
C ARG A 11 -11.40 -14.45 17.36
N GLY A 12 -11.28 -14.88 18.62
CA GLY A 12 -10.04 -15.25 19.33
C GLY A 12 -9.28 -16.43 18.71
N LYS A 13 -8.41 -17.07 19.51
CA LYS A 13 -7.58 -18.21 19.10
C LYS A 13 -8.47 -19.26 18.38
N ASN A 14 -8.34 -19.38 17.06
CA ASN A 14 -9.10 -20.25 16.12
C ASN A 14 -10.43 -19.72 15.51
N GLY A 15 -10.71 -18.41 15.49
CA GLY A 15 -11.83 -17.85 14.69
C GLY A 15 -11.53 -17.77 13.19
N ASN A 16 -12.49 -18.16 12.33
CA ASN A 16 -12.36 -18.03 10.87
C ASN A 16 -12.11 -16.57 10.47
N HIS A 17 -11.10 -16.33 9.63
CA HIS A 17 -10.88 -15.02 9.02
C HIS A 17 -12.10 -14.65 8.17
N SER A 18 -12.71 -13.48 8.42
CA SER A 18 -13.84 -12.98 7.64
C SER A 18 -13.43 -11.70 6.89
N ALA A 19 -13.89 -11.58 5.65
CA ALA A 19 -13.73 -10.35 4.89
C ALA A 19 -14.67 -9.30 5.48
N ILE A 20 -14.16 -8.11 5.78
CA ILE A 20 -14.96 -7.01 6.30
C ILE A 20 -14.82 -5.82 5.36
N THR A 21 -15.95 -5.34 4.88
CA THR A 21 -15.99 -4.26 3.90
C THR A 21 -15.81 -2.87 4.52
N ASP A 22 -16.05 -2.74 5.82
CA ASP A 22 -16.09 -1.46 6.53
C ASP A 22 -15.52 -1.58 7.95
N THR A 23 -14.67 -0.63 8.34
CA THR A 23 -14.17 -0.52 9.71
C THR A 23 -13.85 0.94 10.03
N LEU A 24 -14.10 1.34 11.28
CA LEU A 24 -13.81 2.69 11.77
C LEU A 24 -12.33 2.87 12.15
N ALA A 25 -11.57 1.78 12.30
CA ALA A 25 -10.18 1.82 12.73
C ALA A 25 -9.34 0.75 12.01
N ILE A 26 -8.24 1.17 11.38
CA ILE A 26 -7.24 0.28 10.77
C ILE A 26 -6.63 -0.68 11.80
N SER A 27 -6.53 -0.27 13.06
CA SER A 27 -6.04 -1.12 14.15
C SER A 27 -6.99 -2.27 14.48
N ALA A 28 -8.27 -2.17 14.10
CA ALA A 28 -9.19 -3.27 14.28
C ALA A 28 -8.72 -4.47 13.45
N VAL A 29 -8.26 -4.24 12.21
CA VAL A 29 -7.95 -5.31 11.25
C VAL A 29 -6.55 -5.89 11.38
N SER A 30 -6.42 -7.20 11.14
CA SER A 30 -5.10 -7.86 11.16
C SER A 30 -4.39 -7.68 9.83
N TYR A 31 -5.14 -7.75 8.72
CA TYR A 31 -4.60 -7.60 7.37
C TYR A 31 -5.45 -6.65 6.52
N LEU A 32 -4.81 -6.02 5.55
CA LEU A 32 -5.43 -5.17 4.56
C LEU A 32 -5.00 -5.66 3.19
N SER A 33 -5.96 -6.05 2.36
CA SER A 33 -5.69 -6.23 0.93
C SER A 33 -5.64 -4.89 0.25
N ILE A 34 -4.47 -4.60 -0.30
CA ILE A 34 -4.22 -3.40 -1.06
C ILE A 34 -3.93 -3.78 -2.51
N GLN A 35 -4.47 -3.00 -3.44
CA GLN A 35 -4.04 -3.08 -4.82
C GLN A 35 -2.64 -2.47 -4.96
N ILE A 36 -1.75 -3.18 -5.63
CA ILE A 36 -0.38 -2.72 -5.86
C ILE A 36 -0.36 -1.92 -7.16
N TYR A 37 0.30 -0.77 -7.09
CA TYR A 37 0.56 0.06 -8.24
C TYR A 37 2.06 0.16 -8.49
N LYS A 38 2.46 0.09 -9.76
CA LYS A 38 3.84 0.31 -10.17
C LYS A 38 4.01 1.76 -10.60
N HIS A 39 4.99 2.46 -10.03
CA HIS A 39 5.36 3.79 -10.49
C HIS A 39 5.86 3.72 -11.95
N SER A 40 5.28 4.54 -12.80
CA SER A 40 5.65 4.79 -14.19
C SER A 40 6.33 6.17 -14.29
N MET A 41 6.42 6.76 -15.47
CA MET A 41 6.96 8.11 -15.64
C MET A 41 5.95 9.20 -15.23
N ALA A 42 6.46 10.38 -14.85
CA ALA A 42 5.69 11.60 -14.59
C ALA A 42 4.59 11.49 -13.52
N GLY A 43 4.83 10.74 -12.43
CA GLY A 43 3.87 10.62 -11.32
C GLY A 43 2.64 9.76 -11.66
N LEU A 44 2.72 9.01 -12.76
CA LEU A 44 1.74 7.99 -13.12
C LEU A 44 2.05 6.67 -12.42
N PHE A 45 0.99 5.96 -12.06
CA PHE A 45 1.05 4.70 -11.37
C PHE A 45 0.12 3.71 -12.06
N ASN A 46 0.69 2.62 -12.54
CA ASN A 46 -0.02 1.59 -13.29
C ASN A 46 -0.61 0.55 -12.35
N SER A 47 -1.88 0.20 -12.57
CA SER A 47 -2.62 -0.82 -11.83
C SER A 47 -2.23 -2.26 -12.19
N ILE A 48 -1.62 -2.42 -13.37
CA ILE A 48 -1.11 -3.68 -13.91
C ILE A 48 0.41 -3.63 -13.81
N THR A 49 0.95 -4.55 -13.01
CA THR A 49 2.39 -4.65 -12.76
C THR A 49 3.05 -5.62 -13.73
N ASP A 50 4.38 -5.64 -13.81
CA ASP A 50 5.12 -6.56 -14.68
C ASP A 50 4.78 -8.04 -14.39
N ILE A 51 4.38 -8.36 -13.16
CA ILE A 51 4.01 -9.72 -12.74
C ILE A 51 2.67 -10.13 -13.34
N THR A 52 1.74 -9.18 -13.48
CA THR A 52 0.35 -9.44 -13.87
C THR A 52 0.03 -9.00 -15.30
N VAL A 53 1.00 -8.40 -15.99
CA VAL A 53 0.85 -7.85 -17.35
C VAL A 53 0.40 -8.90 -18.37
N ILE A 54 0.90 -10.15 -18.25
CA ILE A 54 0.58 -11.23 -19.19
C ILE A 54 -0.91 -11.57 -19.15
N LEU A 55 -1.53 -11.49 -17.97
CA LEU A 55 -2.93 -11.83 -17.75
C LEU A 55 -3.85 -10.60 -17.75
N ASN A 56 -3.29 -9.40 -17.90
CA ASN A 56 -4.01 -8.13 -17.82
C ASN A 56 -4.86 -8.02 -16.54
N THR A 57 -4.32 -8.49 -15.41
CA THR A 57 -5.02 -8.53 -14.11
C THR A 57 -4.40 -7.55 -13.11
N PHE A 58 -5.15 -7.20 -12.08
CA PHE A 58 -4.64 -6.36 -10.99
C PHE A 58 -3.89 -7.19 -9.96
N GLN A 59 -2.79 -6.64 -9.46
CA GLN A 59 -2.04 -7.25 -8.38
C GLN A 59 -2.56 -6.74 -7.03
N PHE A 60 -2.76 -7.66 -6.08
CA PHE A 60 -3.10 -7.34 -4.69
C PHE A 60 -2.07 -7.92 -3.73
N SER A 61 -1.89 -7.28 -2.57
CA SER A 61 -1.07 -7.80 -1.48
C SER A 61 -1.75 -7.58 -0.14
N HIS A 62 -1.52 -8.50 0.79
CA HIS A 62 -2.00 -8.42 2.16
C HIS A 62 -0.93 -7.80 3.05
N LEU A 63 -1.18 -6.59 3.54
CA LEU A 63 -0.32 -5.95 4.53
C LEU A 63 -0.90 -6.07 5.92
N HIS A 64 -0.06 -6.34 6.90
CA HIS A 64 -0.47 -6.21 8.29
C HIS A 64 -0.76 -4.73 8.60
N SER A 65 -1.76 -4.46 9.44
CA SER A 65 -2.16 -3.09 9.79
C SER A 65 -1.02 -2.23 10.37
N ILE A 66 0.01 -2.85 10.96
CA ILE A 66 1.19 -2.17 11.52
C ILE A 66 2.18 -1.68 10.47
N HIS A 67 2.06 -2.13 9.21
CA HIS A 67 2.97 -1.76 8.13
C HIS A 67 2.48 -0.55 7.32
N LEU A 68 1.38 0.10 7.74
CA LEU A 68 0.90 1.32 7.12
C LEU A 68 1.65 2.53 7.66
N LEU A 69 2.35 3.22 6.76
CA LEU A 69 3.14 4.40 7.10
C LEU A 69 2.37 5.72 6.91
N MET A 70 1.54 5.79 5.87
CA MET A 70 0.86 7.02 5.47
C MET A 70 -0.44 6.72 4.72
N VAL A 71 -1.44 7.58 4.93
CA VAL A 71 -2.68 7.63 4.14
C VAL A 71 -2.66 8.89 3.28
N LEU A 72 -2.89 8.73 1.99
CA LEU A 72 -3.03 9.86 1.06
C LEU A 72 -4.48 10.34 1.08
N LEU A 73 -4.68 11.67 1.04
CA LEU A 73 -6.01 12.24 0.89
C LEU A 73 -6.58 11.86 -0.50
N ALA A 74 -7.90 11.67 -0.59
CA ALA A 74 -8.55 11.35 -1.85
C ALA A 74 -8.29 12.42 -2.93
N SER A 75 -8.20 13.69 -2.54
CA SER A 75 -7.86 14.81 -3.42
C SER A 75 -6.44 14.76 -4.00
N ALA A 76 -5.54 13.99 -3.41
CA ALA A 76 -4.16 13.85 -3.88
C ALA A 76 -4.01 12.89 -5.07
N VAL A 77 -5.08 12.17 -5.44
CA VAL A 77 -5.04 11.08 -6.41
C VAL A 77 -6.12 11.28 -7.47
N VAL A 78 -5.71 11.39 -8.73
CA VAL A 78 -6.62 11.39 -9.88
C VAL A 78 -6.66 9.97 -10.45
N ILE A 79 -7.86 9.40 -10.57
CA ILE A 79 -8.05 8.12 -11.26
C ILE A 79 -8.11 8.40 -12.75
N GLN A 80 -7.29 7.68 -13.52
CA GLN A 80 -7.32 7.68 -14.97
C GLN A 80 -8.07 6.45 -15.52
N GLY A 81 -8.13 6.31 -16.84
CA GLY A 81 -8.65 5.10 -17.48
C GLY A 81 -7.90 3.83 -17.06
N GLN A 82 -8.61 2.69 -17.10
CA GLN A 82 -8.07 1.35 -16.78
C GLN A 82 -7.56 1.18 -15.33
N GLY A 83 -8.03 2.03 -14.42
CA GLY A 83 -7.66 1.97 -13.01
C GLY A 83 -6.27 2.50 -12.70
N ASN A 84 -5.57 3.10 -13.67
CA ASN A 84 -4.31 3.81 -13.42
C ASN A 84 -4.57 5.06 -12.59
N VAL A 85 -3.54 5.54 -11.89
CA VAL A 85 -3.67 6.73 -11.04
C VAL A 85 -2.53 7.71 -11.26
N THR A 86 -2.83 8.99 -11.11
CA THR A 86 -1.85 10.07 -11.11
C THR A 86 -1.85 10.72 -9.75
N LEU A 87 -0.66 10.97 -9.21
CA LEU A 87 -0.53 11.79 -8.02
C LEU A 87 -0.50 13.27 -8.40
N SER A 88 -1.11 14.12 -7.58
CA SER A 88 -0.90 15.57 -7.64
C SER A 88 0.60 15.89 -7.44
N TRP A 89 1.05 17.01 -8.01
CA TRP A 89 2.47 17.35 -8.04
C TRP A 89 3.09 17.48 -6.64
N GLU A 90 2.34 17.98 -5.65
CA GLU A 90 2.78 18.10 -4.25
C GLU A 90 3.17 16.74 -3.69
N PHE A 91 2.31 15.73 -3.89
CA PHE A 91 2.50 14.39 -3.38
C PHE A 91 3.50 13.58 -4.21
N SER A 92 3.62 13.85 -5.52
CA SER A 92 4.71 13.30 -6.34
C SER A 92 6.09 13.72 -5.82
N ARG A 93 6.24 14.96 -5.34
CA ARG A 93 7.49 15.42 -4.71
C ARG A 93 7.78 14.67 -3.42
N ILE A 94 6.78 14.46 -2.57
CA ILE A 94 6.91 13.69 -1.33
C ILE A 94 7.34 12.25 -1.65
N PHE A 95 6.66 11.62 -2.61
CA PHE A 95 7.01 10.27 -3.07
C PHE A 95 8.46 10.19 -3.57
N ALA A 96 8.88 11.12 -4.43
CA ALA A 96 10.25 11.16 -4.94
C ALA A 96 11.28 11.38 -3.82
N SER A 97 10.97 12.20 -2.82
CA SER A 97 11.82 12.40 -1.64
C SER A 97 11.94 11.11 -0.82
N LEU A 98 10.81 10.45 -0.52
CA LEU A 98 10.80 9.19 0.22
C LEU A 98 11.57 8.10 -0.53
N GLN A 99 11.40 8.02 -1.85
CA GLN A 99 12.09 7.04 -2.67
C GLN A 99 13.62 7.21 -2.62
N ARG A 100 14.12 8.44 -2.53
CA ARG A 100 15.55 8.72 -2.37
C ARG A 100 16.08 8.29 -1.00
N GLU A 101 15.25 8.35 0.04
CA GLU A 101 15.60 7.98 1.40
C GLU A 101 15.46 6.48 1.71
N VAL A 102 14.90 5.68 0.78
CA VAL A 102 14.76 4.21 0.94
C VAL A 102 16.08 3.52 1.31
N PRO A 103 17.23 3.82 0.68
CA PRO A 103 18.51 3.23 1.09
C PRO A 103 18.86 3.56 2.55
N GLN A 104 18.60 4.79 2.98
CA GLN A 104 18.89 5.25 4.35
C GLN A 104 17.97 4.59 5.38
N LEU A 105 16.70 4.37 5.04
CA LEU A 105 15.79 3.53 5.83
C LEU A 105 16.31 2.09 5.94
N GLY A 106 16.79 1.52 4.84
CA GLY A 106 17.42 0.20 4.84
C GLY A 106 18.64 0.11 5.77
N LEU A 107 19.50 1.14 5.76
CA LEU A 107 20.64 1.23 6.68
C LEU A 107 20.20 1.38 8.14
N SER A 108 19.17 2.21 8.40
CA SER A 108 18.64 2.44 9.75
C SER A 108 18.01 1.18 10.35
N VAL A 109 17.25 0.42 9.56
CA VAL A 109 16.68 -0.87 10.00
C VAL A 109 17.77 -1.90 10.28
N LYS A 110 18.82 -1.95 9.44
CA LYS A 110 19.98 -2.82 9.70
C LYS A 110 20.69 -2.45 11.00
N ALA A 111 20.90 -1.15 11.25
CA ALA A 111 21.50 -0.66 12.49
C ALA A 111 20.64 -0.99 13.72
N PHE A 112 19.32 -0.80 13.62
CA PHE A 112 18.37 -1.16 14.69
C PHE A 112 18.40 -2.66 15.01
N ASN A 113 18.38 -3.52 13.99
CA ASN A 113 18.46 -4.97 14.18
C ASN A 113 19.82 -5.44 14.73
N ALA A 114 20.90 -4.71 14.43
CA ALA A 114 22.21 -4.97 15.01
C ALA A 114 22.30 -4.56 16.49
N TRP A 115 21.56 -3.53 16.89
CA TRP A 115 21.48 -3.08 18.29
C TRP A 115 20.59 -3.97 19.17
N SER A 116 19.57 -4.62 18.58
CA SER A 116 18.65 -5.51 19.30
C SER A 116 19.20 -6.92 19.57
N LYS A 117 20.50 -7.17 19.34
CA LYS A 117 21.22 -8.40 19.68
C LYS A 117 22.16 -8.14 20.84
#